data_AF-A0A660TJV5-F1
#
_entry.id   AF-A0A660TJV5-F1
#
_cell.length_a   1.000
_cell.length_b   1.000
_cell.length_c   1.000
_cell.angle_alpha   90.00
_cell.angle_beta   90.00
_cell.angle_gamma   90.00
#
_symmetry.space_group_name_H-M   'P 1'
#
loop_
_entity.id
_entity.type
_entity.pdbx_description
1 polymer ?
#
loop_
_entity_poly.entity_id
_entity_poly.type
_entity_poly.pdbx_seq_one_letter_code
_entity_poly.pdbx_strand_id
1 'polypeptide(L)'
;MMRKVVYSLIPIFAFSILLYGWRSLAVTATVFLFGILSEYIFTKPRGKKVSEAVLVTSALFALSMPPAVPLWIAAIGIIFGVVFAKNVFGGFGRNIFNPAIAGRLFVYVAFPDGMQRSFIQPWRPGMPWTFGLGTSIDTATSATPLMDMKEGIPPNLLDLITGFRMGALGESAVILIILAALYLIFTKTANWKIILSTFLSFSVVTVVLWAVG
;
A
#
# COMPACT_ATOMS: atom_id res chain seq x y z
N MET A 1 -11.49 5.40 17.02
CA MET A 1 -11.76 5.02 15.61
C MET A 1 -10.47 4.65 14.88
N MET A 2 -9.48 5.55 14.80
CA MET A 2 -8.22 5.32 14.04
C MET A 2 -7.42 4.09 14.49
N ARG A 3 -7.33 3.82 15.80
CA ARG A 3 -6.62 2.62 16.31
C ARG A 3 -7.18 1.29 15.77
N LYS A 4 -8.50 1.19 15.57
CA LYS A 4 -9.13 -0.02 14.98
C LYS A 4 -8.63 -0.26 13.56
N VAL A 5 -8.44 0.80 12.78
CA VAL A 5 -7.89 0.73 11.43
C VAL A 5 -6.42 0.28 11.48
N VAL A 6 -5.63 0.83 12.39
CA VAL A 6 -4.23 0.39 12.55
C VAL A 6 -4.17 -1.10 12.91
N TYR A 7 -4.98 -1.55 13.88
CA TYR A 7 -5.02 -2.94 14.30
C TYR A 7 -5.44 -3.90 13.17
N SER A 8 -6.38 -3.51 12.32
CA SER A 8 -6.78 -4.34 11.18
C SER A 8 -5.68 -4.48 10.11
N LEU A 9 -4.72 -3.55 10.06
CA LEU A 9 -3.61 -3.57 9.11
C LEU A 9 -2.39 -4.37 9.61
N ILE A 10 -2.25 -4.59 10.92
CA ILE A 10 -1.14 -5.37 11.50
C ILE A 10 -0.96 -6.75 10.85
N PRO A 11 -2.00 -7.60 10.70
CA PRO A 11 -1.81 -8.92 10.08
C PRO A 11 -1.38 -8.82 8.61
N ILE A 12 -1.81 -7.77 7.91
CA ILE A 12 -1.41 -7.52 6.52
C ILE A 12 0.08 -7.16 6.45
N PHE A 13 0.57 -6.30 7.36
CA PHE A 13 2.00 -6.01 7.49
C PHE A 13 2.82 -7.25 7.84
N ALA A 14 2.35 -8.07 8.78
CA ALA A 14 3.03 -9.30 9.16
C ALA A 14 3.19 -10.23 7.95
N PHE A 15 2.13 -10.43 7.17
CA PHE A 15 2.18 -11.22 5.94
C PHE A 15 3.13 -10.60 4.90
N SER A 16 3.14 -9.27 4.77
CA SER A 16 4.07 -8.56 3.89
C SER A 16 5.54 -8.77 4.26
N ILE A 17 5.85 -8.82 5.56
CA ILE A 17 7.20 -9.12 6.06
C ILE A 17 7.58 -10.57 5.75
N LEU A 18 6.64 -11.52 5.85
CA LEU A 18 6.89 -12.91 5.46
C LEU A 18 7.20 -13.04 3.97
N LEU A 19 6.43 -12.34 3.11
CA LEU A 19 6.62 -12.40 1.66
C LEU A 19 7.90 -11.70 1.18
N TYR A 20 8.22 -10.52 1.72
CA TYR A 20 9.25 -9.64 1.17
C TYR A 20 10.47 -9.44 2.09
N GLY A 21 10.49 -10.07 3.26
CA GLY A 21 11.61 -10.03 4.21
C GLY A 21 11.79 -8.67 4.89
N TRP A 22 13.03 -8.37 5.31
CA TRP A 22 13.34 -7.13 6.06
C TRP A 22 13.18 -5.86 5.23
N ARG A 23 13.17 -5.98 3.90
CA ARG A 23 13.04 -4.84 3.01
C ARG A 23 11.69 -4.13 3.19
N SER A 24 10.60 -4.87 3.36
CA SER A 24 9.26 -4.31 3.62
C SER A 24 9.20 -3.58 4.96
N LEU A 25 9.87 -4.13 5.98
CA LEU A 25 10.01 -3.48 7.29
C LEU A 25 10.76 -2.16 7.15
N ALA A 26 11.86 -2.12 6.39
CA ALA A 26 12.63 -0.90 6.17
C ALA A 26 11.81 0.18 5.45
N VAL A 27 11.03 -0.17 4.42
CA VAL A 27 10.11 0.78 3.75
C VAL A 27 9.09 1.30 4.75
N THR A 28 8.44 0.41 5.50
CA THR A 28 7.41 0.76 6.47
C THR A 28 7.98 1.68 7.55
N ALA A 29 9.11 1.33 8.16
CA ALA A 29 9.77 2.13 9.17
C ALA A 29 10.14 3.53 8.66
N THR A 30 10.68 3.62 7.44
CA THR A 30 11.02 4.90 6.80
C THR A 30 9.78 5.77 6.61
N VAL A 31 8.70 5.19 6.08
CA VAL A 31 7.44 5.91 5.86
C VAL A 31 6.86 6.42 7.18
N PHE A 32 6.81 5.59 8.22
CA PHE A 32 6.30 6.00 9.52
C PHE A 32 7.15 7.11 10.14
N LEU A 33 8.47 6.96 10.09
CA LEU A 33 9.40 7.96 10.63
C LEU A 33 9.20 9.31 9.95
N PHE A 34 9.31 9.38 8.63
CA PHE A 34 9.19 10.65 7.90
C PHE A 34 7.77 11.20 7.88
N GLY A 35 6.74 10.36 7.88
CA GLY A 35 5.34 10.79 7.97
C GLY A 35 5.04 11.46 9.32
N ILE A 36 5.44 10.84 10.43
CA ILE A 36 5.25 11.40 11.78
C ILE A 36 6.10 12.65 11.97
N LEU A 37 7.37 12.63 11.55
CA LEU A 37 8.25 13.80 11.64
C LEU A 37 7.68 14.99 10.86
N SER A 38 7.17 14.75 9.65
CA SER A 38 6.56 15.81 8.83
C SER A 38 5.34 16.43 9.49
N GLU A 39 4.46 15.61 10.09
CA GLU A 39 3.33 16.16 10.82
C GLU A 39 3.79 16.94 12.06
N TYR A 40 4.71 16.38 12.83
CA TYR A 40 5.25 17.02 14.03
C TYR A 40 5.84 18.41 13.73
N ILE A 41 6.66 18.53 12.67
CA ILE A 41 7.27 19.78 12.25
C ILE A 41 6.21 20.82 11.87
N PHE A 42 5.12 20.41 11.21
CA PHE A 42 4.03 21.33 10.83
C PHE A 42 3.07 21.67 11.96
N THR A 43 2.86 20.77 12.92
CA THR A 43 1.94 20.99 14.03
C THR A 43 2.57 21.75 15.19
N LYS A 44 3.89 21.60 15.41
CA LYS A 44 4.63 22.24 16.51
C LYS A 44 4.50 23.78 16.52
N PRO A 45 4.74 24.51 15.42
CA PRO A 45 4.56 25.97 15.39
C PRO A 45 3.12 26.41 15.61
N ARG A 46 2.14 25.53 15.32
CA ARG A 46 0.71 25.78 15.47
C ARG A 46 0.18 25.40 16.86
N GLY A 47 1.03 24.92 17.78
CA GLY A 47 0.65 24.45 19.10
C GLY A 47 -0.30 23.23 19.09
N LYS A 48 -0.42 22.53 17.97
CA LYS A 48 -1.32 21.37 17.83
C LYS A 48 -0.58 20.08 18.16
N LYS A 49 -1.31 19.11 18.72
CA LYS A 49 -0.82 17.74 18.92
C LYS A 49 -0.81 16.96 17.60
N VAL A 50 0.15 16.07 17.45
CA VAL A 50 0.22 15.13 16.32
C VAL A 50 -1.01 14.23 16.34
N SER A 51 -1.61 13.99 15.18
CA SER A 51 -2.87 13.24 15.07
C SER A 51 -2.59 11.75 14.85
N GLU A 52 -3.35 10.87 15.52
CA GLU A 52 -3.31 9.43 15.22
C GLU A 52 -3.62 9.11 13.75
N ALA A 53 -4.25 10.04 13.01
CA ALA A 53 -4.53 9.88 11.59
C ALA A 53 -3.28 9.77 10.71
N VAL A 54 -2.12 10.31 11.12
CA VAL A 54 -0.87 10.11 10.37
C VAL A 54 -0.35 8.68 10.47
N LEU A 55 -0.64 7.97 11.56
CA LEU A 55 -0.31 6.54 11.63
C LEU A 55 -1.08 5.76 10.57
N VAL A 56 -2.38 6.03 10.43
CA VAL A 56 -3.21 5.40 9.38
C VAL A 56 -2.76 5.81 7.99
N THR A 57 -2.44 7.10 7.79
CA THR A 57 -1.94 7.60 6.49
C THR A 57 -0.64 6.92 6.11
N SER A 58 0.32 6.87 7.04
CA SER A 58 1.63 6.23 6.84
C SER A 58 1.49 4.73 6.61
N ALA A 59 0.60 4.07 7.35
CA ALA A 59 0.30 2.65 7.18
C ALA A 59 -0.23 2.35 5.77
N LEU A 60 -1.27 3.07 5.34
CA LEU A 60 -1.88 2.85 4.02
C LEU A 60 -0.94 3.23 2.88
N PHE A 61 -0.16 4.30 3.03
CA PHE A 61 0.86 4.68 2.05
C PHE A 61 1.93 3.59 1.93
N ALA A 62 2.50 3.12 3.06
CA ALA A 62 3.49 2.05 3.07
C ALA A 62 2.97 0.77 2.42
N LEU A 63 1.77 0.31 2.79
CA LEU A 63 1.15 -0.88 2.20
C LEU A 63 0.89 -0.73 0.70
N SER A 64 0.69 0.49 0.22
CA SER A 64 0.54 0.71 -1.22
C SER A 64 1.87 0.61 -1.96
N MET A 65 3.01 0.92 -1.33
CA MET A 65 4.29 1.01 -2.02
C MET A 65 4.79 -0.37 -2.52
N PRO A 66 5.58 -0.39 -3.61
CA PRO A 66 6.34 -1.58 -4.01
C PRO A 66 7.33 -1.99 -2.90
N PRO A 67 7.60 -3.29 -2.73
CA PRO A 67 8.45 -3.77 -1.64
C PRO A 67 9.90 -3.28 -1.70
N ALA A 68 10.47 -3.14 -2.90
CA ALA A 68 11.85 -2.73 -3.08
C ALA A 68 12.02 -1.22 -3.37
N VAL A 69 10.98 -0.41 -3.16
CA VAL A 69 11.03 1.04 -3.47
C VAL A 69 12.21 1.70 -2.73
N PRO A 70 13.07 2.48 -3.40
CA PRO A 70 14.15 3.19 -2.74
C PRO A 70 13.62 3.97 -1.54
N LEU A 71 14.26 3.80 -0.38
CA LEU A 71 13.75 4.33 0.88
C LEU A 71 13.56 5.85 0.85
N TRP A 72 14.44 6.55 0.14
CA TRP A 72 14.33 7.99 -0.06
C TRP A 72 13.10 8.40 -0.89
N ILE A 73 12.71 7.61 -1.90
CA ILE A 73 11.48 7.87 -2.69
C ILE A 73 10.25 7.71 -1.79
N ALA A 74 10.22 6.64 -0.98
CA ALA A 74 9.13 6.42 -0.03
C ALA A 74 9.04 7.56 1.00
N ALA A 75 10.18 8.06 1.49
CA ALA A 75 10.25 9.20 2.39
C ALA A 75 9.68 10.47 1.74
N ILE A 76 10.13 10.85 0.55
CA ILE A 76 9.64 12.04 -0.15
C ILE A 76 8.14 11.92 -0.43
N GLY A 77 7.67 10.74 -0.85
CA GLY A 77 6.25 10.49 -1.10
C GLY A 77 5.35 10.71 0.11
N ILE A 78 5.72 10.18 1.28
CA ILE A 78 4.93 10.39 2.49
C ILE A 78 5.02 11.83 3.00
N ILE A 79 6.20 12.47 2.90
CA ILE A 79 6.37 13.89 3.22
C ILE A 79 5.42 14.71 2.35
N PHE A 80 5.38 14.46 1.05
CA PHE A 80 4.50 15.17 0.13
C PHE A 80 3.02 14.98 0.52
N GLY A 81 2.59 13.74 0.74
CA GLY A 81 1.21 13.45 1.15
C GLY A 81 0.82 14.15 2.45
N VAL A 82 1.64 14.05 3.49
CA VAL A 82 1.35 14.65 4.80
C VAL A 82 1.41 16.19 4.74
N VAL A 83 2.37 16.76 4.03
CA VAL A 83 2.53 18.21 3.96
C VAL A 83 1.47 18.82 3.06
N PHE A 84 1.44 18.45 1.78
CA PHE A 84 0.64 19.12 0.76
C PHE A 84 -0.82 18.66 0.75
N ALA A 85 -1.09 17.38 0.95
CA ALA A 85 -2.47 16.87 0.90
C ALA A 85 -3.19 16.94 2.26
N LYS A 86 -2.48 17.15 3.37
CA LYS A 86 -3.08 17.27 4.71
C LYS A 86 -2.79 18.61 5.41
N ASN A 87 -1.53 18.97 5.62
CA ASN A 87 -1.19 20.09 6.50
C ASN A 87 -1.40 21.47 5.88
N VAL A 88 -1.28 21.60 4.55
CA VAL A 88 -1.60 22.83 3.80
C VAL A 88 -3.09 23.19 3.96
N PHE A 89 -3.98 22.20 3.96
CA PHE A 89 -5.42 22.40 4.18
C PHE A 89 -5.82 22.59 5.65
N GLY A 90 -4.85 22.75 6.56
CA GLY A 90 -5.10 23.02 7.98
C GLY A 90 -5.09 21.78 8.89
N GLY A 91 -4.74 20.60 8.35
CA GLY A 91 -4.50 19.38 9.11
C GLY A 91 -5.66 18.38 9.09
N PHE A 92 -5.73 17.54 10.12
CA PHE A 92 -6.72 16.46 10.22
C PHE A 92 -8.17 16.99 10.20
N GLY A 93 -9.02 16.36 9.38
CA GLY A 93 -10.44 16.69 9.27
C GLY A 93 -10.76 17.83 8.29
N ARG A 94 -9.73 18.45 7.70
CA ARG A 94 -9.86 19.50 6.68
C ARG A 94 -9.22 19.12 5.34
N ASN A 95 -8.70 17.90 5.24
CA ASN A 95 -8.07 17.40 4.03
C ASN A 95 -9.13 17.03 2.98
N ILE A 96 -9.10 17.74 1.85
CA ILE A 96 -10.01 17.50 0.70
C ILE A 96 -9.74 16.12 0.09
N PHE A 97 -8.46 15.73 0.03
CA PHE A 97 -8.02 14.47 -0.56
C PHE A 97 -7.52 13.50 0.52
N ASN A 98 -7.46 12.21 0.15
CA ASN A 98 -6.79 11.20 0.96
C ASN A 98 -5.25 11.41 0.87
N PRO A 99 -4.56 11.74 1.98
CA PRO A 99 -3.15 12.09 1.93
C PRO A 99 -2.24 10.92 1.53
N ALA A 100 -2.63 9.68 1.85
CA ALA A 100 -1.86 8.49 1.49
C ALA A 100 -1.90 8.27 -0.03
N ILE A 101 -3.09 8.38 -0.64
CA ILE A 101 -3.23 8.22 -2.10
C ILE A 101 -2.58 9.39 -2.84
N ALA A 102 -2.69 10.62 -2.32
CA ALA A 102 -2.01 11.78 -2.90
C ALA A 102 -0.49 11.61 -2.91
N GLY A 103 0.11 11.13 -1.81
CA GLY A 103 1.53 10.79 -1.76
C GLY A 103 1.89 9.69 -2.77
N ARG A 104 1.05 8.65 -2.91
CA ARG A 104 1.28 7.57 -3.89
C ARG A 104 1.26 8.09 -5.32
N LEU A 105 0.28 8.93 -5.66
CA LEU A 105 0.16 9.52 -6.98
C LEU A 105 1.36 10.43 -7.30
N PHE A 106 1.83 11.19 -6.33
CA PHE A 106 3.05 11.98 -6.48
C PHE A 106 4.26 11.10 -6.83
N VAL A 107 4.48 9.99 -6.10
CA VAL A 107 5.58 9.06 -6.42
C VAL A 107 5.40 8.43 -7.79
N TYR A 108 4.18 8.03 -8.13
CA TYR A 108 3.87 7.41 -9.43
C TYR A 108 4.19 8.32 -10.61
N VAL A 109 3.90 9.62 -10.49
CA VAL A 109 4.13 10.60 -11.55
C VAL A 109 5.58 11.12 -11.56
N ALA A 110 6.16 11.41 -10.39
CA ALA A 110 7.48 12.02 -10.28
C ALA A 110 8.63 11.01 -10.38
N PHE A 111 8.40 9.75 -9.98
CA PHE A 111 9.42 8.69 -9.94
C PHE A 111 8.90 7.37 -10.56
N PRO A 112 8.46 7.39 -11.83
CA PRO A 112 7.86 6.22 -12.48
C PRO A 112 8.82 5.02 -12.51
N ASP A 113 10.09 5.23 -12.87
CA ASP A 113 11.10 4.17 -12.93
C ASP A 113 11.36 3.53 -11.56
N GLY A 114 11.51 4.37 -10.53
CA GLY A 114 11.71 3.93 -9.15
C GLY A 114 10.51 3.19 -8.59
N MET A 115 9.30 3.45 -9.09
CA MET A 115 8.10 2.71 -8.70
C MET A 115 7.92 1.41 -9.48
N GLN A 116 8.14 1.43 -10.81
CA GLN A 116 7.91 0.27 -11.69
C GLN A 116 8.97 -0.82 -11.55
N ARG A 117 10.24 -0.48 -11.33
CA ARG A 117 11.32 -1.47 -11.17
C ARG A 117 11.42 -2.07 -9.77
N SER A 118 10.64 -1.55 -8.82
CA SER A 118 10.73 -1.90 -7.41
C SER A 118 9.75 -3.00 -6.97
N PHE A 119 9.06 -3.61 -7.93
CA PHE A 119 8.29 -4.81 -7.70
C PHE A 119 9.22 -6.03 -7.77
N ILE A 120 9.15 -6.86 -6.74
CA ILE A 120 10.00 -8.04 -6.59
C ILE A 120 9.13 -9.27 -6.36
N GLN A 121 9.64 -10.42 -6.79
CA GLN A 121 8.99 -11.69 -6.51
C GLN A 121 8.82 -11.91 -4.99
N PRO A 122 7.62 -12.31 -4.53
CA PRO A 122 7.43 -12.70 -3.15
C PRO A 122 8.14 -14.03 -2.87
N TRP A 123 8.50 -14.26 -1.62
CA TRP A 123 8.98 -15.56 -1.18
C TRP A 123 7.92 -16.65 -1.41
N ARG A 124 8.38 -17.82 -1.87
CA ARG A 124 7.56 -19.01 -2.10
C ARG A 124 8.12 -20.22 -1.34
N PRO A 125 7.27 -21.15 -0.89
CA PRO A 125 7.72 -22.43 -0.33
C PRO A 125 8.66 -23.14 -1.31
N GLY A 126 9.85 -23.54 -0.84
CA GLY A 126 10.90 -24.14 -1.67
C GLY A 126 11.99 -23.16 -2.13
N MET A 127 11.80 -21.84 -1.97
CA MET A 127 12.88 -20.87 -2.10
C MET A 127 13.55 -20.60 -0.74
N PRO A 128 14.88 -20.36 -0.72
CA PRO A 128 15.55 -19.88 0.49
C PRO A 128 14.91 -18.56 0.93
N TRP A 129 14.53 -18.46 2.20
CA TRP A 129 14.08 -17.19 2.77
C TRP A 129 15.31 -16.30 3.01
N THR A 130 15.73 -15.58 1.97
CA THR A 130 16.97 -14.76 1.99
C THR A 130 16.81 -13.44 2.73
N PHE A 131 15.72 -13.28 3.51
CA PHE A 131 15.40 -12.06 4.27
C PHE A 131 15.36 -10.75 3.43
N GLY A 132 15.27 -10.85 2.10
CA GLY A 132 15.37 -9.70 1.19
C GLY A 132 16.78 -9.12 1.05
N LEU A 133 17.82 -9.85 1.47
CA LEU A 133 19.24 -9.46 1.41
C LEU A 133 20.04 -10.22 0.33
N GLY A 134 19.48 -11.29 -0.25
CA GLY A 134 20.22 -12.21 -1.12
C GLY A 134 19.82 -12.25 -2.60
N THR A 135 18.77 -11.53 -3.02
CA THR A 135 18.42 -11.42 -4.43
C THR A 135 18.92 -10.08 -4.96
N SER A 136 19.97 -10.13 -5.77
CA SER A 136 20.37 -9.02 -6.64
C SER A 136 19.11 -8.46 -7.31
N ILE A 137 18.84 -7.18 -7.05
CA ILE A 137 17.66 -6.45 -7.52
C ILE A 137 17.48 -6.58 -9.04
N ASP A 138 18.57 -6.81 -9.78
CA ASP A 138 18.59 -7.01 -11.23
C ASP A 138 18.10 -8.38 -11.71
N THR A 139 17.94 -9.38 -10.83
CA THR A 139 17.56 -10.76 -11.23
C THR A 139 16.13 -11.15 -10.79
N ALA A 140 15.43 -10.27 -10.08
CA ALA A 140 14.15 -10.58 -9.44
C ALA A 140 12.98 -9.70 -9.91
N THR A 141 13.15 -8.93 -10.99
CA THR A 141 12.04 -8.23 -11.65
C THR A 141 11.35 -9.20 -12.60
N SER A 142 10.19 -9.73 -12.20
CA SER A 142 9.32 -10.52 -13.09
C SER A 142 8.18 -9.66 -13.61
N ALA A 143 7.40 -10.18 -14.55
CA ALA A 143 6.14 -9.55 -14.93
C ALA A 143 5.14 -9.59 -13.75
N THR A 144 4.31 -8.54 -13.62
CA THR A 144 3.14 -8.58 -12.73
C THR A 144 2.06 -9.44 -13.37
N PRO A 145 1.12 -10.01 -12.61
CA PRO A 145 0.04 -10.83 -13.18
C PRO A 145 -0.79 -10.09 -14.25
N LEU A 146 -0.88 -8.76 -14.15
CA LEU A 146 -1.56 -7.94 -15.15
C LEU A 146 -0.75 -7.80 -16.44
N MET A 147 0.58 -7.76 -16.35
CA MET A 147 1.48 -7.82 -17.50
C MET A 147 1.44 -9.21 -18.15
N ASP A 148 1.43 -10.28 -17.36
CA ASP A 148 1.27 -11.65 -17.85
C ASP A 148 -0.03 -11.79 -18.67
N MET A 149 -1.14 -11.29 -18.15
CA MET A 149 -2.42 -11.28 -18.88
C MET A 149 -2.35 -10.49 -20.19
N LYS A 150 -1.63 -9.36 -20.20
CA LYS A 150 -1.42 -8.56 -21.41
C LYS A 150 -0.58 -9.30 -22.46
N GLU A 151 0.34 -10.14 -22.02
CA GLU A 151 1.17 -11.00 -22.87
C GLU A 151 0.48 -12.32 -23.24
N GLY A 152 -0.77 -12.53 -22.80
CA GLY A 152 -1.58 -13.72 -23.11
C GLY A 152 -1.29 -14.93 -22.22
N ILE A 153 -0.52 -14.75 -21.14
CA ILE A 153 -0.21 -15.79 -20.16
C ILE A 153 -1.28 -15.73 -19.05
N PRO A 154 -2.11 -16.78 -18.86
CA PRO A 154 -3.13 -16.77 -17.83
C PRO A 154 -2.48 -16.86 -16.43
N PRO A 155 -2.73 -15.89 -15.53
CA PRO A 155 -2.16 -15.93 -14.19
C PRO A 155 -2.81 -17.03 -13.36
N ASN A 156 -2.02 -17.66 -12.48
CA ASN A 156 -2.53 -18.70 -11.59
C ASN A 156 -3.48 -18.12 -10.53
N LEU A 157 -4.75 -18.50 -10.58
CA LEU A 157 -5.80 -18.01 -9.67
C LEU A 157 -5.48 -18.31 -8.20
N LEU A 158 -4.84 -19.45 -7.91
CA LEU A 158 -4.48 -19.79 -6.53
C LEU A 158 -3.41 -18.84 -5.99
N ASP A 159 -2.42 -18.48 -6.81
CA ASP A 159 -1.39 -17.50 -6.44
C ASP A 159 -2.01 -16.10 -6.27
N LEU A 160 -3.06 -15.77 -7.05
CA LEU A 160 -3.78 -14.51 -6.93
C LEU A 160 -4.55 -14.39 -5.60
N ILE A 161 -5.15 -15.48 -5.11
CA ILE A 161 -5.93 -15.52 -3.88
C ILE A 161 -5.04 -15.64 -2.64
N THR A 162 -4.03 -16.51 -2.71
CA THR A 162 -3.10 -16.77 -1.59
C THR A 162 -2.07 -15.67 -1.41
N GLY A 163 -1.83 -14.86 -2.45
CA GLY A 163 -0.93 -13.71 -2.37
C GLY A 163 0.51 -13.99 -2.76
N PHE A 164 0.82 -15.19 -3.27
CA PHE A 164 2.15 -15.51 -3.81
C PHE A 164 2.36 -14.90 -5.21
N ARG A 165 1.99 -13.64 -5.37
CA ARG A 165 2.13 -12.86 -6.61
C ARG A 165 2.92 -11.59 -6.36
N MET A 166 3.57 -11.10 -7.42
CA MET A 166 4.20 -9.80 -7.39
C MET A 166 3.15 -8.68 -7.29
N GLY A 167 3.36 -7.75 -6.36
CA GLY A 167 2.43 -6.65 -6.12
C GLY A 167 2.94 -5.67 -5.07
N ALA A 168 2.08 -4.72 -4.70
CA ALA A 168 2.36 -3.82 -3.58
C ALA A 168 2.41 -4.58 -2.24
N LEU A 169 3.10 -4.01 -1.25
CA LEU A 169 3.31 -4.62 0.07
C LEU A 169 2.03 -5.18 0.72
N GLY A 170 0.92 -4.46 0.61
CA GLY A 170 -0.36 -4.84 1.20
C GLY A 170 -1.39 -5.45 0.25
N GLU A 171 -1.13 -5.51 -1.05
CA GLU A 171 -2.12 -5.98 -2.04
C GLU A 171 -2.20 -7.50 -2.11
N SER A 172 -1.06 -8.17 -1.91
CA SER A 172 -0.95 -9.64 -1.98
C SER A 172 -1.86 -10.35 -0.96
N ALA A 173 -2.15 -9.73 0.19
CA ALA A 173 -2.82 -10.37 1.31
C ALA A 173 -4.37 -10.43 1.16
N VAL A 174 -4.91 -10.86 0.02
CA VAL A 174 -6.35 -10.75 -0.32
C VAL A 174 -7.27 -11.27 0.78
N ILE A 175 -7.00 -12.46 1.31
CA ILE A 175 -7.79 -13.07 2.39
C ILE A 175 -7.75 -12.20 3.66
N LEU A 176 -6.57 -11.69 4.03
CA LEU A 176 -6.40 -10.82 5.20
C LEU A 176 -7.06 -9.45 4.99
N ILE A 177 -7.05 -8.91 3.78
CA ILE A 177 -7.74 -7.66 3.43
C ILE A 177 -9.26 -7.85 3.59
N ILE A 178 -9.82 -8.97 3.14
CA ILE A 178 -11.24 -9.29 3.29
C ILE A 178 -11.59 -9.41 4.78
N LEU A 179 -10.79 -10.14 5.56
CA LEU A 179 -11.00 -10.26 7.01
C LEU A 179 -10.89 -8.90 7.72
N ALA A 180 -9.93 -8.06 7.33
CA ALA A 180 -9.81 -6.69 7.83
C ALA A 180 -11.03 -5.83 7.45
N ALA A 181 -11.54 -5.96 6.23
CA ALA A 181 -12.75 -5.25 5.78
C ALA A 181 -13.98 -5.69 6.59
N LEU A 182 -14.18 -6.99 6.79
CA LEU A 182 -15.25 -7.53 7.63
C LEU A 182 -15.15 -6.99 9.06
N TYR A 183 -13.97 -7.03 9.67
CA TYR A 183 -13.74 -6.47 11.01
C TYR A 183 -14.09 -4.97 11.08
N LEU A 184 -13.70 -4.18 10.08
CA LEU A 184 -14.00 -2.74 10.04
C LEU A 184 -15.48 -2.44 9.82
N ILE A 185 -16.20 -3.29 9.06
CA ILE A 185 -17.65 -3.20 8.88
C ILE A 185 -18.37 -3.55 10.19
N PHE A 186 -18.00 -4.67 10.84
CA PHE A 186 -18.60 -5.09 12.11
C PHE A 186 -18.39 -4.06 13.22
N THR A 187 -17.20 -3.45 13.29
CA THR A 187 -16.91 -2.40 14.26
C THR A 187 -17.50 -1.03 13.91
N LYS A 188 -18.30 -0.95 12.82
CA LYS A 188 -18.93 0.26 12.27
C LYS A 188 -17.93 1.40 11.98
N THR A 189 -16.70 1.03 11.66
CA THR A 189 -15.63 1.98 11.30
C THR A 189 -15.65 2.27 9.80
N ALA A 190 -16.02 1.28 8.98
CA ALA A 190 -16.14 1.39 7.53
C ALA A 190 -17.61 1.23 7.07
N ASN A 191 -17.98 1.95 6.00
CA ASN A 191 -19.31 1.86 5.40
C ASN A 191 -19.31 0.80 4.30
N TRP A 192 -20.03 -0.30 4.52
CA TRP A 192 -20.15 -1.40 3.57
C TRP A 192 -20.75 -0.97 2.22
N LYS A 193 -21.60 0.07 2.19
CA LYS A 193 -22.20 0.59 0.95
C LYS A 193 -21.13 1.11 -0.01
N ILE A 194 -20.10 1.79 0.51
CA ILE A 194 -19.00 2.35 -0.30
C ILE A 194 -18.12 1.22 -0.86
N ILE A 195 -17.85 0.19 -0.05
CA ILE A 195 -17.05 -0.97 -0.46
C ILE A 195 -17.80 -1.73 -1.56
N LEU A 196 -19.07 -2.04 -1.34
CA LEU A 196 -19.90 -2.79 -2.28
C LEU A 196 -20.13 -2.01 -3.58
N SER A 197 -20.40 -0.70 -3.51
CA SER A 197 -20.63 0.11 -4.72
C SER A 197 -19.39 0.16 -5.62
N THR A 198 -18.21 0.28 -5.02
CA THR A 198 -16.93 0.30 -5.75
C THR A 198 -16.66 -1.05 -6.42
N PHE A 199 -16.86 -2.15 -5.69
CA PHE A 199 -16.67 -3.50 -6.23
C PHE A 199 -17.66 -3.85 -7.35
N LEU A 200 -18.93 -3.47 -7.18
CA LEU A 200 -19.99 -3.74 -8.16
C LEU A 200 -19.78 -2.91 -9.42
N SER A 201 -19.43 -1.62 -9.28
CA SER A 201 -19.09 -0.75 -10.41
C SER A 201 -17.92 -1.33 -11.22
N PHE A 202 -16.83 -1.70 -10.55
CA PHE A 202 -15.67 -2.33 -11.21
C PHE A 202 -16.07 -3.62 -11.95
N SER A 203 -16.81 -4.51 -11.29
CA SER A 203 -17.21 -5.80 -11.87
C SER A 203 -18.11 -5.63 -13.09
N VAL A 204 -19.10 -4.74 -13.01
CA VAL A 204 -20.03 -4.47 -14.12
C VAL A 204 -19.28 -3.90 -15.31
N VAL A 205 -18.45 -2.87 -15.11
CA VAL A 205 -17.67 -2.27 -16.21
C VAL A 205 -16.72 -3.29 -16.83
N THR A 206 -16.06 -4.11 -16.02
CA THR A 206 -15.14 -5.15 -16.51
C THR A 206 -15.87 -6.18 -17.37
N VAL A 207 -17.03 -6.67 -16.93
CA VAL A 207 -17.84 -7.64 -17.69
C VAL A 207 -18.35 -7.02 -19.00
N VAL A 208 -18.79 -5.76 -18.97
CA VAL A 208 -19.25 -5.06 -20.17
C VAL A 208 -18.11 -4.90 -21.17
N LEU A 209 -16.93 -4.45 -20.73
CA LEU A 209 -15.78 -4.31 -21.62
C LEU A 209 -15.38 -5.67 -22.21
N TRP A 210 -15.26 -6.70 -21.37
CA TRP A 210 -14.94 -8.05 -21.83
C TRP A 210 -15.95 -8.62 -22.84
N ALA A 211 -17.23 -8.30 -22.69
CA ALA A 211 -18.27 -8.71 -23.63
C ALA A 211 -18.23 -7.95 -24.97
N VAL A 212 -17.66 -6.74 -24.99
CA VAL A 212 -17.56 -5.88 -26.18
C VAL A 212 -16.23 -6.09 -26.93
N GLY A 213 -15.16 -6.53 -26.26
CA GLY A 213 -13.86 -6.86 -26.85
C GLY A 213 -12.72 -6.05 -26.25
#